data_AF-A0A6P6AIZ6-F1
#
_entry.id   AF-A0A6P6AIZ6-F1
#
_cell.length_a   1.000
_cell.length_b   1.000
_cell.length_c   1.000
_cell.angle_alpha   90.00
_cell.angle_beta   90.00
_cell.angle_gamma   90.00
#
_symmetry.space_group_name_H-M   'P 1'
#
loop_
_entity.id
_entity.type
_entity.pdbx_description
1 polymer ?
#
loop_
_entity_poly.entity_id
_entity_poly.type
_entity_poly.pdbx_seq_one_letter_code
_entity_poly.pdbx_strand_id
1 'polypeptide(L)'
;MTLLKIWYEIRNVWQFIADTVYHGKAADIWAAGVTLYYMVVGCYPFLADSVPETYNKIVNCPLLLPDELDRGLKELLQCLLCKDPTLRITLDIVAEHPWVIKDGAIVLPKGSCS
;
A
#
# COMPACT_ATOMS: atom_id res chain seq x y z
N MET A 1 16.78 -5.87 8.06
CA MET A 1 17.24 -4.45 8.08
C MET A 1 16.52 -3.56 7.05
N THR A 2 15.34 -3.96 6.55
CA THR A 2 14.61 -3.28 5.46
C THR A 2 13.20 -2.86 5.85
N LEU A 3 12.53 -3.55 6.79
CA LEU A 3 11.15 -3.22 7.19
C LEU A 3 11.04 -2.11 8.24
N LEU A 4 11.96 -2.06 9.22
CA LEU A 4 11.99 -1.00 10.23
C LEU A 4 12.34 0.38 9.64
N LYS A 5 13.18 0.41 8.60
CA LYS A 5 13.50 1.65 7.86
C LYS A 5 12.26 2.17 7.14
N ILE A 6 11.56 1.30 6.41
CA ILE A 6 10.34 1.68 5.69
C ILE A 6 9.24 2.11 6.67
N TRP A 7 9.08 1.42 7.81
CA TRP A 7 8.15 1.83 8.85
C TRP A 7 8.51 3.21 9.43
N TYR A 8 9.80 3.49 9.65
CA TYR A 8 10.26 4.81 10.11
C TYR A 8 10.05 5.91 9.07
N GLU A 9 10.35 5.64 7.79
CA GLU A 9 10.17 6.60 6.70
C GLU A 9 8.68 6.90 6.46
N ILE A 10 7.81 5.88 6.49
CA ILE A 10 6.37 6.04 6.40
C ILE A 10 5.86 6.84 7.62
N ARG A 11 6.30 6.52 8.83
CA ARG A 11 5.89 7.23 10.06
C ARG A 11 6.27 8.71 10.04
N ASN A 12 7.46 9.05 9.56
CA ASN A 12 7.93 10.43 9.48
C ASN A 12 7.21 11.24 8.39
N VAL A 13 6.89 10.59 7.26
CA VAL A 13 6.07 11.20 6.21
C VAL A 13 4.64 11.50 6.73
N TRP A 14 4.03 10.60 7.50
CA TRP A 14 2.69 10.84 8.06
C TRP A 14 2.65 11.89 9.18
N GLN A 15 3.75 12.11 9.92
CA GLN A 15 3.82 13.20 10.91
C GLN A 15 3.77 14.60 10.28
N PHE A 16 4.24 14.75 9.03
CA PHE A 16 4.24 16.03 8.32
C PHE A 16 2.93 16.31 7.56
N ILE A 17 2.15 15.27 7.26
CA ILE A 17 0.88 15.35 6.52
C ILE A 17 -0.32 15.52 7.48
N ALA A 18 -0.22 15.04 8.71
CA ALA A 18 -1.33 15.00 9.67
C ALA A 18 -1.51 16.32 10.41
N ASP A 19 -2.03 17.33 9.72
CA ASP A 19 -2.82 18.37 10.40
C ASP A 19 -4.22 17.78 10.66
N THR A 20 -4.37 17.17 11.84
CA THR A 20 -5.59 16.63 12.45
C THR A 20 -6.19 15.34 11.85
N VAL A 21 -6.28 14.30 12.70
CA VAL A 21 -6.81 12.93 12.46
C VAL A 21 -5.85 11.95 11.78
N TYR A 22 -5.09 11.24 12.61
CA TYR A 22 -4.24 10.11 12.21
C TYR A 22 -5.10 8.95 11.70
N HIS A 23 -5.15 8.74 10.39
CA HIS A 23 -5.83 7.57 9.80
C HIS A 23 -4.90 6.35 9.80
N GLY A 24 -4.59 5.81 10.99
CA GLY A 24 -3.66 4.67 11.13
C GLY A 24 -4.00 3.48 10.22
N LYS A 25 -5.29 3.15 10.10
CA LYS A 25 -5.78 2.11 9.17
C LYS A 25 -5.42 2.42 7.70
N ALA A 26 -5.56 3.66 7.26
CA ALA A 26 -5.24 4.05 5.89
C ALA A 26 -3.72 3.99 5.63
N ALA A 27 -2.90 4.33 6.63
CA ALA A 27 -1.45 4.19 6.55
C ALA A 27 -1.04 2.70 6.43
N ASP A 28 -1.67 1.80 7.19
CA ASP A 28 -1.42 0.36 7.09
C ASP A 28 -1.81 -0.21 5.72
N ILE A 29 -2.96 0.22 5.18
CA ILE A 29 -3.42 -0.16 3.83
C ILE A 29 -2.41 0.27 2.76
N TRP A 30 -1.89 1.49 2.87
CA TRP A 30 -0.84 1.98 1.96
C TRP A 30 0.42 1.13 2.07
N ALA A 31 0.89 0.83 3.29
CA ALA A 31 2.06 -0.01 3.51
C ALA A 31 1.86 -1.43 2.94
N ALA A 32 0.65 -1.99 3.04
CA ALA A 32 0.30 -3.25 2.41
C ALA A 32 0.37 -3.17 0.88
N GLY A 33 -0.15 -2.09 0.28
CA GLY A 33 -0.04 -1.83 -1.17
C GLY A 33 1.40 -1.73 -1.66
N VAL A 34 2.27 -0.98 -0.96
CA VAL A 34 3.69 -0.86 -1.30
C VAL A 34 4.39 -2.21 -1.19
N THR A 35 4.06 -2.98 -0.15
CA THR A 35 4.60 -4.32 0.06
C THR A 35 4.20 -5.28 -1.05
N LEU A 36 2.92 -5.30 -1.41
CA LEU A 36 2.40 -6.12 -2.51
C LEU A 36 3.04 -5.75 -3.84
N TYR A 37 3.18 -4.45 -4.13
CA TYR A 37 3.87 -3.98 -5.33
C TYR A 37 5.30 -4.53 -5.39
N TYR A 38 6.06 -4.44 -4.30
CA TYR A 38 7.42 -4.96 -4.24
C TYR A 38 7.47 -6.48 -4.47
N MET A 39 6.52 -7.23 -3.92
CA MET A 39 6.45 -8.69 -4.11
C MET A 39 6.23 -9.09 -5.56
N VAL A 40 5.44 -8.31 -6.32
CA VAL A 40 5.07 -8.67 -7.70
C VAL A 40 5.96 -8.04 -8.76
N VAL A 41 6.52 -6.84 -8.51
CA VAL A 41 7.38 -6.12 -9.46
C VAL A 41 8.88 -6.27 -9.12
N GLY A 42 9.22 -6.51 -7.86
CA GLY A 42 10.61 -6.63 -7.39
C GLY A 42 11.32 -5.29 -7.09
N CYS A 43 10.63 -4.17 -7.23
CA CYS A 43 11.13 -2.83 -6.90
C CYS A 43 10.05 -2.02 -6.17
N TYR A 44 10.42 -0.89 -5.56
CA TYR A 44 9.47 -0.02 -4.86
C TYR A 44 8.87 1.01 -5.83
N PRO A 45 7.56 1.32 -5.72
CA PRO A 45 6.86 2.14 -6.70
C PRO A 45 7.33 3.60 -6.73
N PHE A 46 7.84 4.14 -5.61
CA PHE A 46 8.19 5.56 -5.47
C PHE A 46 9.60 5.82 -4.93
N LEU A 47 10.47 4.81 -4.93
CA LEU A 47 11.81 4.95 -4.35
C LEU A 47 12.65 5.98 -5.12
N ALA A 48 13.38 6.80 -4.37
CA ALA A 48 14.36 7.75 -4.87
C ALA A 48 15.63 7.71 -3.99
N ASP A 49 16.64 8.47 -4.38
CA ASP A 49 17.94 8.50 -3.70
C ASP A 49 17.88 9.21 -2.35
N SER A 50 16.86 10.05 -2.16
CA SER A 50 16.61 10.76 -0.90
C SER A 50 15.16 10.65 -0.43
N VAL A 51 14.96 10.85 0.88
CA VAL A 51 13.63 10.87 1.52
C VAL A 51 12.74 11.98 0.97
N PRO A 52 13.21 13.25 0.81
CA PRO A 52 12.38 14.31 0.24
C PRO A 52 11.95 14.03 -1.20
N GLU A 53 12.81 13.41 -2.01
CA GLU A 53 12.45 13.02 -3.37
C GLU A 53 11.47 11.85 -3.40
N THR A 54 11.64 10.87 -2.51
CA THR A 54 10.68 9.77 -2.35
C THR A 54 9.30 10.31 -1.98
N TYR A 55 9.25 11.25 -1.03
CA TYR A 55 8.01 11.95 -0.68
C TYR A 55 7.41 12.68 -1.88
N ASN A 56 8.22 13.43 -2.63
CA ASN A 56 7.77 14.13 -3.83
C ASN A 56 7.17 13.16 -4.85
N LYS A 57 7.81 12.00 -5.08
CA LYS A 57 7.29 10.96 -5.96
C LYS A 57 5.95 10.39 -5.47
N ILE A 58 5.82 10.11 -4.17
CA ILE A 58 4.56 9.64 -3.58
C ILE A 58 3.43 10.63 -3.85
N VAL A 59 3.67 11.93 -3.63
CA VAL A 59 2.64 12.96 -3.78
C VAL A 59 2.34 13.27 -5.24
N ASN A 60 3.35 13.35 -6.10
CA ASN A 60 3.18 13.93 -7.45
C ASN A 60 3.22 12.92 -8.58
N CYS A 61 3.99 11.83 -8.47
CA CYS A 61 4.14 10.89 -9.58
C CYS A 61 2.99 9.90 -9.65
N PRO A 62 2.53 9.52 -10.86
CA PRO A 62 1.55 8.44 -11.01
C PRO A 62 2.18 7.10 -10.60
N LEU A 63 1.33 6.16 -10.18
CA LEU A 63 1.75 4.77 -9.99
C LEU A 63 2.01 4.13 -11.36
N LEU A 64 3.22 3.64 -11.58
CA LEU A 64 3.59 2.90 -12.80
C LEU A 64 3.36 1.42 -12.57
N LEU A 65 2.67 0.74 -13.50
CA LEU A 65 2.39 -0.69 -13.42
C LEU A 65 2.82 -1.36 -14.74
N PRO A 66 3.67 -2.41 -14.70
CA PRO A 66 4.04 -3.16 -15.90
C PRO A 66 2.82 -3.73 -16.64
N ASP A 67 2.88 -3.78 -17.97
CA ASP A 67 1.75 -4.20 -18.79
C ASP A 67 1.39 -5.68 -18.60
N GLU A 68 2.36 -6.49 -18.20
CA GLU A 68 2.27 -7.93 -18.01
C GLU A 68 1.53 -8.35 -16.74
N LEU A 69 1.29 -7.41 -15.80
CA LEU A 69 0.57 -7.73 -14.56
C LEU A 69 -0.90 -8.10 -14.84
N ASP A 70 -1.44 -9.03 -14.05
CA ASP A 70 -2.86 -9.37 -14.06
C ASP A 70 -3.72 -8.11 -13.86
N ARG A 71 -4.79 -8.00 -14.63
CA ARG A 71 -5.66 -6.82 -14.61
C ARG A 71 -6.26 -6.57 -13.23
N GLY A 72 -6.70 -7.62 -12.53
CA GLY A 72 -7.25 -7.50 -11.18
C GLY A 72 -6.20 -7.09 -10.16
N LEU A 73 -4.94 -7.53 -10.34
CA LEU A 73 -3.83 -7.07 -9.51
C LEU A 73 -3.55 -5.57 -9.70
N LYS A 74 -3.56 -5.10 -10.96
CA LYS A 74 -3.38 -3.67 -11.27
C LYS A 74 -4.46 -2.82 -10.62
N GLU A 75 -5.71 -3.24 -10.75
CA GLU A 75 -6.87 -2.57 -10.15
C GLU A 75 -6.73 -2.52 -8.62
N LEU A 76 -6.39 -3.64 -7.97
CA LEU A 76 -6.16 -3.68 -6.53
C LEU A 76 -5.01 -2.76 -6.07
N LEU A 77 -3.87 -2.76 -6.78
CA LEU A 77 -2.73 -1.91 -6.46
C LEU A 77 -3.06 -0.43 -6.57
N GLN A 78 -3.84 -0.02 -7.58
CA GLN A 78 -4.31 1.36 -7.73
C GLN A 78 -5.21 1.78 -6.56
N CYS A 79 -6.08 0.88 -6.10
CA CYS A 79 -6.95 1.12 -4.97
C CYS A 79 -6.18 1.23 -3.63
N LEU A 80 -5.23 0.32 -3.39
CA LEU A 80 -4.38 0.31 -2.19
C LEU A 80 -3.46 1.53 -2.11
N LEU A 81 -2.88 1.93 -3.25
CA LEU A 81 -1.96 3.05 -3.39
C LEU A 81 -2.67 4.33 -3.85
N CYS A 82 -3.96 4.47 -3.52
CA CYS A 82 -4.68 5.71 -3.72
C CYS A 82 -4.10 6.81 -2.82
N LYS A 83 -3.72 7.94 -3.45
CA LYS A 83 -3.09 9.06 -2.75
C LYS A 83 -4.02 9.73 -1.75
N ASP A 84 -5.29 9.86 -2.12
CA ASP A 84 -6.33 10.38 -1.23
C ASP A 84 -6.69 9.30 -0.20
N PRO A 85 -6.40 9.50 1.09
CA PRO A 85 -6.70 8.52 2.14
C PRO A 85 -8.21 8.32 2.36
N THR A 86 -9.07 9.26 1.95
CA THR A 86 -10.53 9.17 2.09
C THR A 86 -11.17 8.29 0.99
N LEU A 87 -10.52 8.23 -0.18
CA LEU A 87 -10.93 7.40 -1.31
C LEU A 87 -10.19 6.05 -1.35
N ARG A 88 -9.20 5.87 -0.46
CA ARG A 88 -8.42 4.63 -0.37
C ARG A 88 -9.32 3.47 0.08
N ILE A 89 -9.18 2.35 -0.61
CA ILE A 89 -9.93 1.11 -0.32
C ILE A 89 -9.72 0.67 1.13
N THR A 90 -10.77 0.16 1.78
CA THR A 90 -10.67 -0.38 3.14
C THR A 90 -10.25 -1.85 3.13
N LEU A 91 -9.72 -2.36 4.24
CA LEU A 91 -9.35 -3.78 4.35
C LEU A 91 -10.54 -4.73 4.12
N ASP A 92 -11.74 -4.34 4.54
CA ASP A 92 -12.95 -5.15 4.34
C ASP A 92 -13.21 -5.35 2.82
N ILE A 93 -13.08 -4.28 2.03
CA ILE A 93 -13.26 -4.34 0.58
C ILE A 93 -12.08 -5.07 -0.09
N VAL A 94 -10.85 -4.91 0.42
CA VAL A 94 -9.68 -5.65 -0.08
C VAL A 94 -9.88 -7.16 0.09
N ALA A 95 -10.38 -7.60 1.23
CA ALA A 95 -10.63 -9.03 1.50
C ALA A 95 -11.65 -9.64 0.53
N GLU A 96 -12.58 -8.82 0.03
CA GLU A 96 -13.59 -9.23 -0.94
C GLU A 96 -13.15 -9.05 -2.41
N HIS A 97 -11.95 -8.51 -2.65
CA HIS A 97 -11.51 -8.18 -4.00
C HIS A 97 -11.32 -9.46 -4.84
N PRO A 98 -11.80 -9.52 -6.10
CA PRO A 98 -11.72 -10.72 -6.92
C PRO A 98 -10.32 -11.29 -7.07
N TRP A 99 -9.29 -10.44 -7.20
CA TRP A 99 -7.90 -10.89 -7.26
C TRP A 99 -7.41 -11.57 -5.97
N VAL A 100 -7.94 -11.17 -4.81
CA VAL A 100 -7.60 -11.73 -3.50
C VAL A 100 -8.29 -13.07 -3.27
N ILE A 101 -9.51 -13.22 -3.81
CA ILE A 101 -10.32 -14.45 -3.68
C ILE A 101 -9.93 -15.52 -4.74
N LYS A 102 -9.42 -15.10 -5.91
CA LYS A 102 -9.04 -15.99 -7.00
C LYS A 102 -7.94 -16.95 -6.52
N ASP A 103 -8.23 -18.25 -6.61
CA ASP A 103 -7.40 -19.38 -6.16
C ASP A 103 -7.24 -19.58 -4.64
N GLY A 104 -8.27 -19.25 -3.85
CA GLY A 104 -8.72 -20.08 -2.72
C GLY A 104 -7.75 -20.32 -1.54
N ALA A 105 -6.69 -19.52 -1.37
CA ALA A 105 -5.75 -19.71 -0.26
C ALA A 105 -5.38 -18.39 0.45
N ILE A 106 -6.39 -17.67 0.94
CA ILE A 106 -6.18 -16.93 2.19
C ILE A 106 -6.95 -17.66 3.28
N VAL A 107 -6.33 -18.73 3.79
CA VAL A 107 -6.68 -19.23 5.12
C VAL A 107 -6.10 -18.23 6.11
N LEU A 108 -6.83 -17.14 6.38
CA LEU A 108 -6.60 -16.44 7.64
C LEU A 108 -6.97 -17.46 8.73
N PRO A 109 -6.03 -17.90 9.59
CA PRO A 109 -6.44 -18.64 10.77
C PRO A 109 -7.46 -17.75 11.48
N LYS A 110 -8.67 -18.27 11.70
CA LYS A 110 -9.67 -17.58 12.52
C LYS A 110 -9.02 -17.36 13.87
N GLY A 111 -8.45 -16.18 14.07
CA GLY A 111 -7.95 -15.75 15.36
C GLY A 111 -9.16 -15.61 16.26
N SER A 112 -9.47 -16.67 17.00
CA SER A 112 -10.35 -16.60 18.14
C SER A 112 -9.66 -15.73 19.20
N CYS A 113 -9.89 -14.42 19.14
CA CYS A 113 -9.66 -13.57 20.30
C CYS A 113 -10.78 -13.91 21.30
N SER A 114 -10.42 -14.72 22.30
CA SER A 114 -11.11 -14.77 23.60
C SER A 114 -10.58 -13.66 24.48
#